data_AF-A0A368F4S1-F1
#
_entry.id   AF-A0A368F4S1-F1
#
_cell.length_a   1.000
_cell.length_b   1.000
_cell.length_c   1.000
_cell.angle_alpha   90.00
_cell.angle_beta   90.00
_cell.angle_gamma   90.00
#
_symmetry.space_group_name_H-M   'P 1'
#
loop_
_entity.id
_entity.type
_entity.pdbx_description
1 polymer ?
#
loop_
_entity_poly.entity_id
_entity_poly.type
_entity_poly.pdbx_seq_one_letter_code
_entity_poly.pdbx_strand_id
1 'polypeptide(L)'
;MESTVRLEMEEAKMIVQYENDDMPRKIESTEPLLTDWLHKAAFRDNTLGFSKYTSEKALSSITQQHVNSYISQYHAPERLVVAGVGVDHSELVAAVERYFTPGTAAWEKNPEILLPKLPQLDRSVAQYTGGEVRVSLFLL
;
A
#
# COMPACT_ATOMS: atom_id res chain seq x y z
N MET A 1 8.53 12.96 -19.94
CA MET A 1 8.68 11.80 -19.05
C MET A 1 8.38 12.19 -17.61
N GLU A 2 9.11 13.14 -17.01
CA GLU A 2 8.83 13.64 -15.65
C GLU A 2 7.46 14.33 -15.50
N SER A 3 6.98 15.00 -16.55
CA SER A 3 5.64 15.59 -16.61
C SER A 3 4.52 14.53 -16.67
N THR A 4 4.77 13.41 -17.34
CA THR A 4 3.80 12.31 -17.50
C THR A 4 3.58 11.60 -16.17
N VAL A 5 4.65 11.25 -15.47
CA VAL A 5 4.59 10.59 -14.15
C VAL A 5 3.87 11.46 -13.11
N ARG A 6 4.10 12.78 -13.16
CA ARG A 6 3.38 13.72 -12.28
C ARG A 6 1.87 13.71 -12.56
N LEU A 7 1.46 13.67 -13.83
CA LEU A 7 0.04 13.59 -14.20
C LEU A 7 -0.59 12.28 -13.72
N GLU A 8 0.07 11.14 -13.96
CA GLU A 8 -0.41 9.82 -13.50
C GLU A 8 -0.61 9.77 -11.98
N MET A 9 0.29 10.40 -11.22
CA MET A 9 0.18 10.48 -9.76
C MET A 9 -1.02 11.30 -9.32
N GLU A 10 -1.26 12.45 -9.95
CA GLU A 10 -2.40 13.31 -9.61
C GLU A 10 -3.73 12.67 -10.02
N GLU A 11 -3.78 11.98 -11.17
CA GLU A 11 -4.93 11.19 -11.59
C GLU A 11 -5.24 10.07 -10.59
N ALA A 12 -4.24 9.31 -10.16
CA ALA A 12 -4.40 8.26 -9.15
C ALA A 12 -4.92 8.83 -7.81
N LYS A 13 -4.40 9.99 -7.38
CA LYS A 13 -4.90 10.66 -6.16
C LYS A 13 -6.35 11.10 -6.28
N MET A 14 -6.75 11.66 -7.42
CA MET A 14 -8.14 12.05 -7.66
C MET A 14 -9.09 10.85 -7.60
N ILE A 15 -8.69 9.70 -8.19
CA ILE A 15 -9.47 8.46 -8.13
C ILE A 15 -9.61 7.99 -6.69
N VAL A 16 -8.51 7.92 -5.94
CA VAL A 16 -8.52 7.49 -4.52
C VAL A 16 -9.39 8.42 -3.67
N GLN A 17 -9.33 9.74 -3.90
CA GLN A 17 -10.17 10.70 -3.18
C GLN A 17 -11.66 10.48 -3.49
N TYR A 18 -12.01 10.33 -4.77
CA TYR A 18 -13.37 10.04 -5.18
C TYR A 18 -13.89 8.73 -4.56
N GLU A 19 -13.09 7.67 -4.59
CA GLU A 19 -13.43 6.38 -3.98
C GLU A 19 -13.67 6.51 -2.48
N ASN A 20 -12.77 7.19 -1.76
CA ASN A 20 -12.90 7.42 -0.31
C ASN A 20 -14.16 8.21 0.05
N ASP A 21 -14.54 9.21 -0.76
CA ASP A 21 -15.73 10.03 -0.51
C ASP A 21 -17.04 9.29 -0.83
N ASP A 22 -17.02 8.41 -1.82
CA ASP A 22 -18.19 7.68 -2.29
C ASP A 22 -18.46 6.40 -1.49
N MET A 23 -17.40 5.76 -0.96
CA MET A 23 -17.49 4.49 -0.24
C MET A 23 -18.48 4.48 0.93
N PRO A 24 -18.54 5.50 1.82
CA PRO A 24 -19.48 5.51 2.95
C PRO A 24 -20.95 5.60 2.53
N ARG A 25 -21.23 5.96 1.28
CA ARG A 25 -22.59 6.10 0.73
C ARG A 25 -23.10 4.83 0.05
N LYS A 26 -22.21 3.86 -0.21
CA LYS A 26 -22.53 2.60 -0.89
C LYS A 26 -22.83 1.49 0.11
N ILE A 27 -24.02 0.90 0.00
CA ILE A 27 -24.41 -0.25 0.82
C ILE A 27 -23.42 -1.42 0.64
N GLU A 28 -22.96 -1.65 -0.59
CA GLU A 28 -21.97 -2.70 -0.93
C GLU A 28 -20.63 -2.51 -0.22
N SER A 29 -20.31 -1.29 0.21
CA SER A 29 -19.07 -0.97 0.93
C SER A 29 -19.21 -1.06 2.46
N THR A 30 -20.36 -1.47 2.97
CA THR A 30 -20.59 -1.59 4.42
C THR A 30 -19.67 -2.61 5.06
N GLU A 31 -19.55 -3.82 4.50
CA GLU A 31 -18.70 -4.88 5.04
C GLU A 31 -17.20 -4.51 5.08
N PRO A 32 -16.59 -3.99 4.00
CA PRO A 32 -15.18 -3.61 4.04
C PRO A 32 -14.91 -2.45 5.02
N LEU A 33 -15.79 -1.45 5.09
CA LEU A 33 -15.66 -0.35 6.06
C LEU A 33 -15.80 -0.84 7.50
N LEU A 34 -16.78 -1.70 7.78
CA LEU A 34 -16.97 -2.28 9.11
C LEU A 34 -15.76 -3.11 9.54
N THR A 35 -15.18 -3.89 8.62
CA THR A 35 -13.98 -4.68 8.88
C THR A 35 -12.77 -3.79 9.20
N ASP A 36 -12.61 -2.70 8.44
CA ASP A 36 -11.55 -1.71 8.69
C ASP A 36 -11.69 -1.06 10.08
N TRP A 37 -12.90 -0.62 10.43
CA TRP A 37 -13.17 -0.02 11.74
C TRP A 37 -13.00 -1.01 12.89
N LEU A 38 -13.41 -2.27 12.69
CA LEU A 38 -13.20 -3.33 13.66
C LEU A 38 -11.71 -3.55 13.90
N HIS A 39 -10.89 -3.65 12.85
CA HIS A 39 -9.45 -3.82 13.00
C HIS A 39 -8.79 -2.60 13.66
N LYS A 40 -9.21 -1.39 13.28
CA LYS A 40 -8.75 -0.14 13.90
C LYS A 40 -9.02 -0.13 15.40
N ALA A 41 -10.22 -0.57 15.81
CA ALA A 41 -10.55 -0.67 17.22
C ALA A 41 -9.77 -1.78 17.94
N ALA A 42 -9.66 -2.94 17.31
CA ALA A 42 -9.03 -4.15 17.83
C ALA A 42 -7.51 -4.02 18.03
N PHE A 43 -6.80 -3.43 17.06
CA PHE A 43 -5.34 -3.51 16.97
C PHE A 43 -4.62 -2.17 17.15
N ARG A 44 -5.33 -1.04 17.05
CA ARG A 44 -4.89 0.35 17.32
C ARG A 44 -3.46 0.72 16.90
N ASP A 45 -3.32 1.63 15.94
CA ASP A 45 -2.03 2.24 15.56
C ASP A 45 -0.88 1.24 15.30
N ASN A 46 -1.23 -0.01 14.97
CA ASN A 46 -0.29 -1.11 14.77
C ASN A 46 -0.83 -2.10 13.74
N THR A 47 -0.01 -2.48 12.76
CA THR A 47 -0.30 -3.50 11.72
C THR A 47 -1.74 -3.45 11.20
N LEU A 48 -2.62 -4.37 11.64
CA LEU A 48 -4.02 -4.46 11.22
C LEU A 48 -4.85 -3.23 11.62
N GLY A 49 -4.42 -2.50 12.65
CA GLY A 49 -5.08 -1.28 13.12
C GLY A 49 -4.87 -0.08 12.21
N PHE A 50 -3.95 -0.15 11.24
CA PHE A 50 -3.84 0.86 10.20
C PHE A 50 -5.00 0.73 9.21
N SER A 51 -5.72 1.83 9.02
CA SER A 51 -6.79 1.93 8.04
C SER A 51 -6.26 1.61 6.64
N LYS A 52 -7.00 0.78 5.90
CA LYS A 52 -6.72 0.53 4.48
C LYS A 52 -6.95 1.77 3.63
N TYR A 53 -7.76 2.70 4.12
CA TYR A 53 -8.11 3.94 3.45
C TYR A 53 -7.27 5.10 4.01
N THR A 54 -6.68 5.89 3.11
CA THR A 54 -5.86 7.03 3.49
C THR A 54 -6.73 8.27 3.75
N SER A 55 -6.32 9.10 4.71
CA SER A 55 -6.98 10.40 4.93
C SER A 55 -6.61 11.39 3.81
N GLU A 56 -7.47 12.37 3.54
CA GLU A 56 -7.19 13.45 2.56
C GLU A 56 -5.86 14.16 2.83
N LYS A 57 -5.58 14.44 4.11
CA LYS A 57 -4.32 15.06 4.55
C LYS A 57 -3.11 14.17 4.24
N ALA A 58 -3.22 12.86 4.45
CA ALA A 58 -2.13 11.92 4.15
C ALA A 58 -1.97 11.74 2.64
N LEU A 59 -3.07 11.61 1.89
CA LEU A 59 -3.07 11.42 0.44
C LEU A 59 -2.33 12.54 -0.30
N SER A 60 -2.57 13.80 0.08
CA SER A 60 -1.89 14.95 -0.53
C SER A 60 -0.38 14.95 -0.30
N SER A 61 0.09 14.36 0.81
CA SER A 61 1.52 14.26 1.16
C SER A 61 2.27 13.13 0.45
N ILE A 62 1.56 12.18 -0.17
CA ILE A 62 2.18 11.06 -0.88
C ILE A 62 2.89 11.57 -2.14
N THR A 63 4.15 11.17 -2.29
CA THR A 63 5.00 11.52 -3.43
C THR A 63 5.43 10.26 -4.17
N GLN A 64 5.95 10.43 -5.39
CA GLN A 64 6.52 9.33 -6.17
C GLN A 64 7.60 8.56 -5.39
N GLN A 65 8.45 9.26 -4.65
CA GLN A 65 9.50 8.62 -3.84
C GLN A 65 8.92 7.73 -2.75
N HIS A 66 7.79 8.09 -2.14
CA HIS A 66 7.10 7.23 -1.16
C HIS A 66 6.64 5.92 -1.81
N VAL A 67 6.00 6.00 -2.99
CA VAL A 67 5.50 4.83 -3.72
C VAL A 67 6.66 3.92 -4.14
N ASN A 68 7.71 4.47 -4.75
CA ASN A 68 8.87 3.70 -5.16
C ASN A 68 9.59 3.04 -3.97
N SER A 69 9.70 3.75 -2.85
CA SER A 69 10.30 3.22 -1.62
C SER A 69 9.47 2.10 -1.01
N TYR A 70 8.14 2.22 -1.04
CA TYR A 70 7.26 1.16 -0.59
C TYR A 70 7.41 -0.10 -1.46
N ILE A 71 7.42 0.05 -2.78
CA ILE A 71 7.59 -1.07 -3.71
C ILE A 71 8.96 -1.73 -3.51
N SER A 72 10.04 -0.95 -3.41
CA SER A 72 11.39 -1.50 -3.25
C SER A 72 11.58 -2.29 -1.95
N GLN A 73 10.84 -1.96 -0.89
CA GLN A 73 10.93 -2.66 0.40
C GLN A 73 9.95 -3.84 0.54
N TYR A 74 8.73 -3.70 0.05
CA TYR A 74 7.65 -4.68 0.30
C TYR A 74 7.38 -5.63 -0.87
N HIS A 75 7.82 -5.31 -2.09
CA HIS A 75 7.73 -6.18 -3.27
C HIS A 75 9.09 -6.78 -3.65
N ALA A 76 9.95 -7.01 -2.66
CA ALA A 76 11.25 -7.64 -2.84
C ALA A 76 11.12 -9.13 -3.20
N PRO A 77 12.10 -9.73 -3.91
CA PRO A 77 12.04 -11.14 -4.33
C PRO A 77 11.76 -12.12 -3.20
N GLU A 78 12.29 -11.89 -2.00
CA GLU A 78 12.10 -12.77 -0.82
C GLU A 78 10.66 -12.70 -0.26
N ARG A 79 9.84 -11.78 -0.75
CA ARG A 79 8.45 -11.52 -0.35
C ARG A 79 7.46 -11.71 -1.49
N LEU A 80 7.92 -12.20 -2.65
CA LEU A 80 7.12 -12.37 -3.86
C LEU A 80 7.00 -13.87 -4.18
N VAL A 81 5.80 -14.30 -4.54
CA VAL A 81 5.52 -15.66 -5.02
C VAL A 81 4.84 -15.57 -6.37
N VAL A 82 5.37 -16.29 -7.36
CA VAL A 82 4.74 -16.44 -8.67
C VAL A 82 3.98 -17.76 -8.71
N ALA A 83 2.69 -17.70 -9.03
CA ALA A 83 1.83 -18.88 -9.18
C ALA A 83 1.30 -18.96 -10.61
N GLY A 84 1.33 -20.15 -11.20
CA GLY A 84 0.77 -20.43 -12.52
C GLY A 84 -0.23 -21.58 -12.46
N VAL A 85 -1.32 -21.47 -13.21
CA VAL A 85 -2.38 -22.49 -13.29
C VAL A 85 -2.52 -22.92 -14.75
N GLY A 86 -2.44 -24.22 -15.02
CA GLY A 86 -2.56 -24.75 -16.38
C GLY A 86 -1.38 -24.44 -17.31
N VAL A 87 -0.21 -24.12 -16.75
CA VAL A 87 1.04 -23.87 -17.48
C VAL A 87 2.07 -24.95 -17.18
N ASP A 88 2.99 -25.19 -18.12
CA ASP A 88 4.13 -26.05 -17.84
C ASP A 88 5.03 -25.41 -16.76
N HIS A 89 5.41 -26.22 -15.77
CA HIS A 89 6.20 -25.74 -14.65
C HIS A 89 7.59 -25.23 -15.09
N SER A 90 8.24 -25.94 -16.02
CA SER A 90 9.59 -25.61 -16.47
C SER A 90 9.58 -24.31 -17.28
N GLU A 91 8.57 -24.13 -18.13
CA GLU A 91 8.38 -22.87 -18.86
C GLU A 91 8.12 -21.69 -17.92
N LEU A 92 7.29 -21.89 -16.89
CA LEU A 92 7.02 -20.86 -15.88
C LEU A 92 8.31 -20.46 -15.14
N VAL A 93 9.07 -21.44 -14.65
CA VAL A 93 10.33 -21.19 -13.95
C VAL A 93 11.31 -20.45 -14.85
N ALA A 94 11.51 -20.92 -16.09
CA ALA A 94 12.42 -20.29 -17.04
C ALA A 94 12.01 -18.84 -17.37
N ALA A 95 10.71 -18.55 -17.47
CA ALA A 95 10.21 -17.20 -17.66
C ALA A 95 10.49 -16.31 -16.44
N VAL A 96 10.21 -16.81 -15.23
CA VAL A 96 10.45 -16.06 -13.98
C VAL A 96 11.94 -15.76 -13.83
N GLU A 97 12.82 -16.75 -14.02
CA GLU A 97 14.27 -16.56 -13.97
C GLU A 97 14.78 -15.54 -14.98
N ARG A 98 14.14 -15.47 -16.16
CA ARG A 98 14.50 -14.50 -17.21
C ARG A 98 14.07 -13.07 -16.89
N TYR A 99 12.89 -12.88 -16.31
CA TYR A 99 12.28 -11.55 -16.15
C TYR A 99 12.40 -10.96 -14.74
N PHE A 100 12.59 -11.79 -13.71
CA PHE A 100 12.71 -11.36 -12.31
C PHE A 100 14.16 -11.44 -11.81
N THR A 101 15.14 -11.32 -12.69
CA THR A 101 16.57 -11.34 -12.33
C THR A 101 16.88 -10.22 -11.33
N PRO A 102 17.50 -10.53 -10.17
CA PRO A 102 17.99 -9.53 -9.23
C PRO A 102 18.96 -8.54 -9.91
N GLY A 103 19.04 -7.29 -9.45
CA GLY A 103 19.94 -6.30 -10.06
C GLY A 103 19.37 -5.53 -11.26
N THR A 104 18.11 -5.80 -11.63
CA THR A 104 17.44 -5.16 -12.78
C THR A 104 16.44 -4.07 -12.39
N ALA A 105 16.20 -3.85 -11.09
CA ALA A 105 15.17 -2.95 -10.61
C ALA A 105 15.53 -1.48 -10.90
N ALA A 106 14.52 -0.64 -11.13
CA ALA A 106 14.72 0.76 -11.47
C ALA A 106 15.53 1.53 -10.40
N TRP A 107 15.30 1.22 -9.12
CA TRP A 107 15.98 1.86 -7.99
C TRP A 107 17.43 1.41 -7.80
N GLU A 108 17.85 0.30 -8.40
CA GLU A 108 19.27 -0.11 -8.39
C GLU A 108 20.09 0.71 -9.39
N LYS A 109 19.47 1.13 -10.50
CA LYS A 109 20.08 2.02 -11.49
C LYS A 109 20.04 3.48 -11.06
N ASN A 110 18.93 3.88 -10.45
CA ASN A 110 18.60 5.26 -10.09
C ASN A 110 18.14 5.36 -8.62
N PRO A 111 19.04 5.30 -7.63
CA PRO A 111 18.68 5.33 -6.20
C PRO A 111 17.94 6.59 -5.75
N GLU A 112 18.07 7.71 -6.47
CA GLU A 112 17.44 9.00 -6.19
C GLU A 112 15.91 8.99 -6.32
N ILE A 113 15.34 7.95 -6.96
CA ILE A 113 13.89 7.77 -7.05
C ILE A 113 13.28 7.27 -5.74
N LEU A 114 14.11 6.90 -4.76
CA LEU A 114 13.72 6.49 -3.42
C LEU A 114 13.74 7.69 -2.46
N LEU A 115 13.14 7.51 -1.28
CA LEU A 115 13.26 8.47 -0.19
C LEU A 115 14.72 8.59 0.26
N PRO A 116 15.22 9.80 0.59
CA PRO A 116 16.60 10.00 1.06
C PRO A 116 16.95 9.15 2.29
N LYS A 117 15.95 8.89 3.14
CA LYS A 117 16.05 8.02 4.30
C LYS A 117 14.88 7.04 4.28
N LEU A 118 15.16 5.80 3.87
CA LEU A 118 14.16 4.75 3.91
C LEU A 118 13.74 4.44 5.36
N PRO A 119 12.45 4.25 5.64
CA PRO A 119 12.00 3.77 6.93
C PRO A 119 12.51 2.34 7.16
N GLN A 120 12.63 1.95 8.44
CA GLN A 120 12.92 0.55 8.74
C GLN A 120 11.76 -0.34 8.30
N LEU A 121 12.08 -1.53 7.80
CA LEU A 121 11.09 -2.51 7.40
C LEU A 121 10.27 -2.94 8.62
N ASP A 122 8.95 -2.81 8.52
CA ASP A 122 8.09 -3.16 9.64
C ASP A 122 8.12 -4.68 9.87
N ARG A 123 8.42 -5.06 11.11
CA ARG A 123 8.43 -6.45 11.62
C ARG A 123 7.47 -6.61 12.79
N SER A 124 6.65 -5.60 13.04
CA SER A 124 5.64 -5.61 14.09
C SER A 124 4.64 -6.73 13.83
N VAL A 125 4.12 -7.29 14.92
CA VAL A 125 3.07 -8.32 14.88
C VAL A 125 1.76 -7.69 15.34
N ALA A 126 0.65 -8.22 14.82
CA ALA A 126 -0.67 -7.79 15.26
C ALA A 126 -0.88 -8.12 16.74
N GLN A 127 -1.15 -7.08 17.53
CA GLN A 127 -1.42 -7.19 18.96
C GLN A 127 -2.81 -6.63 19.24
N TYR A 128 -3.67 -7.46 19.81
CA TYR A 128 -5.01 -7.03 20.21
C TYR A 128 -4.93 -6.12 21.45
N THR A 129 -5.57 -4.96 21.39
CA THR A 129 -5.51 -3.90 22.41
C THR A 129 -6.89 -3.55 23.01
N GLY A 130 -7.94 -4.29 22.65
CA GLY A 130 -9.32 -4.08 23.09
C GLY A 130 -10.26 -3.78 21.91
N GLY A 131 -11.57 -3.71 22.13
CA GLY A 131 -12.57 -3.55 21.05
C GLY A 131 -13.27 -2.18 21.01
N GLU A 132 -12.78 -1.20 21.75
CA GLU A 132 -13.43 0.11 21.93
C GLU A 132 -12.52 1.24 21.45
N VAL A 133 -13.09 2.18 20.69
CA VAL A 133 -12.45 3.45 20.34
C VAL A 133 -13.39 4.58 20.73
N ARG A 134 -12.91 5.47 21.60
CA ARG A 134 -13.65 6.68 21.98
C ARG A 134 -13.24 7.81 21.06
N VAL A 135 -14.19 8.34 20.31
CA VAL A 135 -13.97 9.51 19.46
C VAL A 135 -14.43 10.73 20.24
N SER A 136 -13.48 11.58 20.63
CA SER A 136 -13.79 12.87 21.24
C SER A 136 -14.32 13.82 20.17
N LEU A 137 -15.62 14.12 20.19
CA LEU A 137 -16.17 15.22 19.40
C LEU A 137 -15.75 16.52 20.08
N PHE A 138 -14.74 17.21 19.55
CA PHE A 138 -14.60 18.63 19.82
C PHE A 138 -15.71 19.33 19.03
N LEU A 139 -16.84 19.57 19.71
CA LEU A 139 -17.84 20.52 19.25
C LEU A 139 -17.18 21.90 19.23
N LEU A 140 -16.99 22.45 18.03
CA LEU A 140 -16.86 23.88 17.78
C LEU A 140 -18.26 24.51 17.78
#